data_AF-A0A524KY96-F1
#
_entry.id   AF-A0A524KY96-F1
#
_cell.length_a   1.000
_cell.length_b   1.000
_cell.length_c   1.000
_cell.angle_alpha   90.00
_cell.angle_beta   90.00
_cell.angle_gamma   90.00
#
_symmetry.space_group_name_H-M   'P 1'
#
loop_
_entity.id
_entity.type
_entity.pdbx_description
1 polymer ?
#
loop_
_entity_poly.entity_id
_entity_poly.type
_entity_poly.pdbx_seq_one_letter_code
_entity_poly.pdbx_strand_id
1 'polypeptide(L)'
;MKKHPLNSLNLPFRLNEHVVMMIMAMIVGTLGGYGAVFFRLVIRFFQSLFFGTGGATFLDHVIALPWYAKLLPPMIGGLLVGPIVYFFAREARGPGVSETIEAVAMRGGLIRKRVFLIKILTSAICIGSGGSAGREGPI
;
A
#
# COMPACT_ATOMS: atom_id res chain seq x y z
N MET A 1 -0.02 31.34 -46.87
CA MET A 1 -0.99 30.40 -47.46
C MET A 1 -0.57 28.97 -47.13
N LYS A 2 -1.14 28.39 -46.05
CA LYS A 2 -1.42 26.95 -45.82
C LYS A 2 -1.91 26.79 -44.37
N LYS A 3 -3.24 26.74 -44.20
CA LYS A 3 -3.89 26.27 -42.97
C LYS A 3 -3.81 24.74 -42.96
N HIS A 4 -3.43 24.13 -41.83
CA HIS A 4 -3.79 22.75 -41.55
C HIS A 4 -4.26 22.64 -40.09
N PRO A 5 -5.31 21.84 -39.83
CA PRO A 5 -6.36 22.20 -38.90
C PRO A 5 -6.22 21.45 -37.57
N LEU A 6 -5.88 22.18 -36.52
CA LEU A 6 -6.10 21.73 -35.15
C LEU A 6 -7.52 22.14 -34.77
N ASN A 7 -8.50 21.31 -35.13
CA ASN A 7 -9.87 21.50 -34.67
C ASN A 7 -10.49 20.15 -34.36
N SER A 8 -10.58 19.83 -33.07
CA SER A 8 -11.83 19.45 -32.39
C SER A 8 -11.54 18.58 -31.16
N LEU A 9 -11.08 19.21 -30.08
CA LEU A 9 -11.46 18.77 -28.74
C LEU A 9 -11.55 20.01 -27.83
N ASN A 10 -12.47 20.91 -28.19
CA ASN A 10 -12.91 21.98 -27.31
C ASN A 10 -13.69 21.33 -26.16
N LEU A 11 -12.99 20.91 -25.10
CA LEU A 11 -13.59 20.78 -23.78
C LEU A 11 -13.80 22.22 -23.27
N PRO A 12 -15.06 22.70 -23.11
CA PRO A 12 -15.33 24.06 -22.67
C PRO A 12 -15.22 24.13 -21.14
N PHE A 13 -14.08 23.73 -20.58
CA PHE A 13 -13.81 23.82 -19.15
C PHE A 13 -12.68 24.80 -18.90
N ARG A 14 -13.00 26.10 -18.97
CA ARG A 14 -12.29 27.11 -18.18
C ARG A 14 -12.71 27.00 -16.71
N LEU A 15 -12.55 25.82 -16.12
CA LEU A 15 -12.71 25.68 -14.67
C LEU A 15 -11.56 26.44 -14.02
N ASN A 16 -11.88 27.22 -13.00
CA ASN A 16 -10.89 27.88 -12.18
C ASN A 16 -9.93 26.80 -11.63
N GLU A 17 -8.62 27.01 -11.75
CA GLU A 17 -7.60 25.99 -11.43
C GLU A 17 -7.77 25.46 -9.99
N HIS A 18 -8.22 26.33 -9.09
CA HIS A 18 -8.61 26.01 -7.72
C HIS A 18 -9.72 24.96 -7.61
N VAL A 19 -10.75 25.03 -8.46
CA VAL A 19 -11.86 24.07 -8.46
C VAL A 19 -11.38 22.70 -8.94
N VAL A 20 -10.53 22.66 -9.97
CA VAL A 20 -9.94 21.40 -10.45
C VAL A 20 -9.08 20.77 -9.36
N MET A 21 -8.23 21.56 -8.68
CA MET A 21 -7.44 21.08 -7.55
C MET A 21 -8.30 20.57 -6.39
N MET A 22 -9.40 21.26 -6.05
CA MET A 22 -10.33 20.81 -5.01
C MET A 22 -10.99 19.47 -5.36
N ILE A 23 -11.46 19.30 -6.60
CA ILE A 23 -12.05 18.04 -7.06
C ILE A 23 -11.02 16.91 -7.00
N MET A 24 -9.79 17.15 -7.48
CA MET A 24 -8.71 16.16 -7.41
C MET A 24 -8.35 15.81 -5.98
N ALA A 25 -8.27 16.79 -5.08
CA ALA A 25 -7.99 16.57 -3.66
C ALA A 25 -9.08 15.70 -3.00
N MET A 26 -10.36 15.95 -3.29
CA MET A 26 -11.45 15.12 -2.80
C MET A 26 -11.36 13.68 -3.30
N ILE A 27 -11.06 13.49 -4.59
CA ILE A 27 -10.91 12.15 -5.19
C ILE A 27 -9.74 11.41 -4.54
N VAL A 28 -8.56 12.03 -4.48
CA VAL A 28 -7.34 11.41 -3.92
C VAL A 28 -7.51 11.13 -2.43
N GLY A 29 -8.07 12.06 -1.65
CA GLY A 29 -8.32 11.86 -0.22
C GLY A 29 -9.30 10.71 0.06
N THR A 30 -10.37 10.62 -0.74
CA THR A 30 -11.35 9.52 -0.63
C THR A 30 -10.73 8.18 -0.99
N LEU A 31 -9.97 8.11 -2.09
CA LEU A 31 -9.26 6.90 -2.52
C LEU A 31 -8.19 6.48 -1.51
N GLY A 32 -7.44 7.42 -0.94
CA GLY A 32 -6.46 7.14 0.12
C GLY A 32 -7.13 6.60 1.39
N GLY A 33 -8.26 7.18 1.80
CA GLY A 33 -9.06 6.70 2.93
C GLY A 33 -9.56 5.27 2.73
N TYR A 34 -10.10 4.95 1.55
CA TYR A 34 -10.51 3.57 1.23
C TYR A 34 -9.31 2.63 1.11
N GLY A 35 -8.20 3.08 0.53
CA GLY A 35 -6.93 2.34 0.48
C GLY A 35 -6.44 1.96 1.88
N ALA A 36 -6.53 2.87 2.84
CA ALA A 36 -6.19 2.63 4.24
C ALA A 36 -7.09 1.58 4.92
N VAL A 37 -8.38 1.57 4.62
CA VAL A 37 -9.31 0.55 5.12
C VAL A 37 -9.02 -0.80 4.46
N PHE A 38 -8.84 -0.81 3.15
CA PHE A 38 -8.49 -2.01 2.39
C PHE A 38 -7.21 -2.65 2.93
N PHE A 39 -6.14 -1.87 3.11
CA PHE A 39 -4.88 -2.38 3.63
C PHE A 39 -5.02 -3.00 5.03
N ARG A 40 -5.82 -2.37 5.91
CA ARG A 40 -6.14 -2.95 7.22
C ARG A 40 -6.89 -4.27 7.13
N LEU A 41 -7.79 -4.42 6.16
CA LEU A 41 -8.50 -5.67 5.92
C LEU A 41 -7.54 -6.77 5.46
N VAL A 42 -6.60 -6.45 4.56
CA VAL A 42 -5.59 -7.41 4.08
C VAL A 42 -4.66 -7.85 5.22
N ILE A 43 -4.23 -6.94 6.09
CA ILE A 43 -3.45 -7.30 7.30
C ILE A 43 -4.24 -8.27 8.18
N ARG A 44 -5.51 -7.95 8.48
CA ARG A 44 -6.38 -8.82 9.29
C ARG A 44 -6.59 -10.19 8.67
N PHE A 45 -6.70 -10.26 7.35
CA PHE A 45 -6.79 -11.52 6.62
C PHE A 45 -5.55 -12.38 6.86
N PHE A 46 -4.34 -11.86 6.64
CA PHE A 46 -3.11 -12.62 6.91
C PHE A 46 -2.93 -12.96 8.39
N GLN A 47 -3.29 -12.03 9.28
CA GLN A 47 -3.26 -12.26 10.73
C GLN A 47 -4.16 -13.43 11.14
N SER A 48 -5.38 -13.48 10.61
CA SER A 48 -6.31 -14.60 10.83
C SER A 48 -5.82 -15.91 10.20
N LEU A 49 -5.12 -15.83 9.06
CA LEU A 49 -4.55 -17.00 8.38
C LEU A 49 -3.39 -17.61 9.18
N PHE A 50 -2.56 -16.76 9.79
CA PHE A 50 -1.37 -17.20 10.53
C PHE A 50 -1.67 -17.61 11.98
N PHE A 51 -2.51 -16.85 12.67
CA PHE A 51 -2.77 -17.04 14.11
C PHE A 51 -4.14 -17.65 14.40
N GLY A 52 -5.01 -17.82 13.39
CA GLY A 52 -6.38 -18.30 13.56
C GLY A 52 -7.37 -17.20 13.97
N THR A 53 -8.63 -17.60 14.12
CA THR A 53 -9.70 -16.75 14.65
C THR A 53 -10.19 -17.30 15.98
N GLY A 54 -9.98 -16.55 17.07
CA GLY A 54 -10.44 -16.94 18.40
C GLY A 54 -10.18 -15.87 19.44
N GLY A 55 -10.97 -15.88 20.53
CA GLY A 55 -10.83 -14.96 21.67
C GLY A 55 -11.60 -13.63 21.54
N ALA A 56 -11.80 -12.95 22.67
CA ALA A 56 -12.45 -11.63 22.72
C ALA A 56 -11.55 -10.53 22.13
N THR A 57 -10.23 -10.69 22.26
CA THR A 57 -9.24 -9.86 21.57
C THR A 57 -8.12 -10.71 20.96
N PHE A 58 -7.49 -10.19 19.91
CA PHE A 58 -6.35 -10.86 19.25
C PHE A 58 -5.18 -11.10 20.21
N LEU A 59 -4.92 -10.16 21.12
CA LEU A 59 -3.80 -10.25 22.05
C LEU A 59 -3.98 -11.43 23.01
N ASP A 60 -5.18 -11.60 23.56
CA ASP A 60 -5.51 -12.71 24.47
C ASP A 60 -5.34 -14.06 23.76
N HIS A 61 -5.74 -14.12 22.48
CA HIS A 61 -5.55 -15.31 21.66
C HIS A 61 -4.07 -15.65 21.51
N VAL A 62 -3.27 -14.70 21.02
CA VAL A 62 -1.83 -14.91 20.81
C VAL A 62 -1.13 -15.31 22.10
N ILE A 63 -1.48 -14.76 23.26
CA ILE A 63 -0.88 -15.14 24.55
C ILE A 63 -1.18 -16.60 24.88
N ALA A 64 -2.42 -17.06 24.66
CA ALA A 64 -2.84 -18.44 24.90
C ALA A 64 -2.24 -19.46 23.91
N LEU A 65 -1.74 -19.02 22.76
CA LEU A 65 -1.10 -19.93 21.81
C LEU A 65 0.23 -20.50 22.35
N PRO A 66 0.56 -21.75 22.00
CA PRO A 66 1.83 -22.36 22.34
C PRO A 66 3.00 -21.64 21.63
N TRP A 67 4.20 -21.74 22.21
CA TRP A 67 5.38 -20.99 21.78
C TRP A 67 5.72 -21.16 20.29
N TYR A 68 5.52 -22.36 19.72
CA TYR A 68 5.81 -22.64 18.32
C TYR A 68 4.88 -21.87 17.38
N ALA A 69 3.62 -21.68 17.75
CA ALA A 69 2.64 -20.95 16.96
C ALA A 69 2.80 -19.43 17.07
N LYS A 70 3.63 -18.94 18.01
CA LYS A 70 4.10 -17.55 18.06
C LYS A 70 5.30 -17.31 17.14
N LEU A 71 6.15 -18.33 16.97
CA LEU A 71 7.42 -18.22 16.24
C LEU A 71 7.31 -18.61 14.75
N LEU A 72 6.50 -19.62 14.43
CA LEU A 72 6.34 -20.10 13.06
C LEU A 72 5.79 -19.03 12.10
N PRO A 73 4.75 -18.25 12.45
CA PRO A 73 4.23 -17.22 11.56
C PRO A 73 5.27 -16.20 11.08
N PRO A 74 6.04 -15.49 11.94
CA PRO A 74 7.01 -14.51 11.46
C PRO A 74 8.14 -15.15 10.64
N MET A 75 8.51 -16.40 10.92
CA MET A 75 9.49 -17.14 10.11
C MET A 75 8.96 -17.39 8.69
N ILE A 76 7.73 -17.88 8.56
CA ILE A 76 7.10 -18.14 7.26
C ILE A 76 6.85 -16.82 6.52
N GLY A 77 6.38 -15.79 7.22
CA GLY A 77 6.15 -14.45 6.67
C GLY A 77 7.44 -13.86 6.09
N GLY A 78 8.56 -13.93 6.82
CA GLY A 78 9.87 -13.50 6.33
C GLY A 78 10.36 -14.32 5.13
N LEU A 79 10.15 -15.64 5.16
CA LEU A 79 10.52 -16.56 4.07
C LEU A 79 9.71 -16.31 2.79
N LEU A 80 8.46 -15.85 2.90
CA LEU A 80 7.65 -15.46 1.75
C LEU A 80 8.02 -14.06 1.23
N VAL A 81 8.13 -13.09 2.13
CA VAL A 81 8.38 -11.68 1.77
C VAL A 81 9.74 -11.50 1.12
N GLY A 82 10.80 -12.17 1.61
CA GLY A 82 12.16 -12.04 1.10
C GLY A 82 12.26 -12.31 -0.41
N PRO A 83 11.88 -13.51 -0.90
CA PRO A 83 11.86 -13.84 -2.32
C PRO A 83 10.95 -12.94 -3.14
N ILE A 84 9.74 -12.61 -2.65
CA ILE A 84 8.80 -11.74 -3.38
C ILE A 84 9.46 -10.37 -3.67
N VAL A 85 10.05 -9.75 -2.65
CA VAL A 85 10.74 -8.46 -2.81
C VAL A 85 12.00 -8.61 -3.67
N TYR A 86 12.75 -9.69 -3.51
CA TYR A 86 14.00 -9.91 -4.25
C TYR A 86 13.77 -10.10 -5.75
N PHE A 87 12.79 -10.92 -6.14
CA PHE A 87 12.54 -11.28 -7.53
C PHE A 87 11.61 -10.31 -8.26
N PHE A 88 10.56 -9.79 -7.61
CA PHE A 88 9.52 -9.02 -8.30
C PHE A 88 9.68 -7.50 -8.20
N ALA A 89 10.17 -6.98 -7.06
CA ALA A 89 10.40 -5.56 -6.90
C ALA A 89 11.46 -5.23 -5.85
N ARG A 90 12.73 -5.22 -6.26
CA ARG A 90 13.84 -4.73 -5.43
C ARG A 90 13.67 -3.26 -5.02
N GLU A 91 12.93 -2.51 -5.84
CA GLU A 91 12.52 -1.11 -5.61
C GLU A 91 11.46 -0.98 -4.50
N ALA A 92 10.77 -2.06 -4.10
CA ALA A 92 9.76 -2.03 -3.04
C ALA A 92 10.37 -2.06 -1.62
N ARG A 93 11.70 -2.09 -1.50
CA ARG A 93 12.39 -2.01 -0.22
C ARG A 93 12.16 -0.65 0.45
N GLY A 94 12.40 -0.60 1.75
CA GLY A 94 12.37 0.64 2.51
C GLY A 94 10.99 1.05 3.05
N PRO A 95 10.93 2.13 3.84
CA PRO A 95 9.77 2.50 4.65
C PRO A 95 8.56 3.01 3.88
N GLY A 96 8.63 3.30 2.58
CA GLY A 96 7.53 3.89 1.80
C GLY A 96 7.61 5.41 1.73
N VAL A 97 7.76 6.06 2.89
CA VAL A 97 7.72 7.52 3.01
C VAL A 97 8.86 8.20 2.22
N SER A 98 10.10 7.71 2.38
CA SER A 98 11.25 8.26 1.67
C SER A 98 11.13 8.11 0.15
N GLU A 99 10.57 7.00 -0.33
CA GLU A 99 10.37 6.77 -1.76
C GLU A 99 9.29 7.69 -2.33
N THR A 100 8.24 7.99 -1.56
CA THR A 100 7.21 8.97 -1.96
C THR A 100 7.78 10.39 -2.03
N ILE A 101 8.60 10.77 -1.04
CA ILE A 101 9.30 12.06 -1.05
C ILE A 101 10.23 12.16 -2.27
N GLU A 102 11.04 11.13 -2.54
CA GLU A 102 11.92 11.09 -3.70
C GLU A 102 11.13 11.17 -5.02
N ALA A 103 10.01 10.44 -5.12
CA ALA A 103 9.17 10.43 -6.31
C ALA A 103 8.62 11.83 -6.61
N VAL A 104 8.12 12.54 -5.59
CA VAL A 104 7.61 13.91 -5.73
C VAL A 104 8.74 14.88 -6.10
N ALA A 105 9.90 14.79 -5.43
CA ALA A 105 11.01 15.72 -5.63
C ALA A 105 11.73 15.53 -6.98
N MET A 106 11.95 14.29 -7.41
CA MET A 106 12.86 13.96 -8.51
C MET A 106 12.18 13.33 -9.74
N ARG A 107 10.95 12.82 -9.59
CA ARG A 107 10.28 12.00 -10.63
C ARG A 107 8.87 12.48 -10.98
N GLY A 108 8.52 13.71 -10.62
CA GLY A 108 7.21 14.31 -10.89
C GLY A 108 6.04 13.57 -10.22
N GLY A 109 6.29 12.89 -9.10
CA GLY A 109 5.30 12.14 -8.32
C GLY A 109 4.91 10.77 -8.90
N LEU A 110 5.61 10.29 -9.94
CA LEU A 110 5.25 9.03 -10.60
C LEU A 110 5.90 7.82 -9.92
N ILE A 111 5.07 6.94 -9.34
CA ILE A 111 5.48 5.66 -8.76
C ILE A 111 4.98 4.50 -9.64
N ARG A 112 5.83 3.49 -9.84
CA ARG A 112 5.48 2.31 -10.65
C ARG A 112 4.38 1.50 -9.95
N LYS A 113 3.25 1.30 -10.63
CA LYS A 113 2.08 0.54 -10.13
C LYS A 113 2.43 -0.83 -9.55
N ARG A 114 3.37 -1.55 -10.19
CA ARG A 114 3.85 -2.86 -9.72
C ARG A 114 4.46 -2.80 -8.31
N VAL A 115 5.18 -1.73 -8.01
CA VAL A 115 5.89 -1.55 -6.73
C VAL A 115 4.89 -1.34 -5.61
N PHE A 116 3.86 -0.53 -5.88
CA PHE A 116 2.76 -0.29 -4.94
C PHE A 116 2.04 -1.59 -4.53
N LEU A 117 1.62 -2.41 -5.50
CA LEU A 117 0.93 -3.68 -5.23
C LEU A 117 1.80 -4.65 -4.44
N ILE A 118 3.08 -4.76 -4.78
CA ILE A 118 4.01 -5.64 -4.07
C ILE A 118 4.22 -5.15 -2.64
N LYS A 119 4.36 -3.83 -2.41
CA LYS A 119 4.59 -3.25 -1.08
C LYS A 119 3.38 -3.45 -0.17
N ILE A 120 2.16 -3.28 -0.68
CA ILE A 120 0.93 -3.62 0.05
C ILE A 120 0.93 -5.10 0.45
N LEU A 121 1.19 -6.01 -0.50
CA LEU A 121 1.14 -7.44 -0.22
C LEU A 121 2.21 -7.87 0.79
N THR A 122 3.46 -7.46 0.57
CA THR A 122 4.59 -7.87 1.41
C THR A 122 4.52 -7.27 2.80
N SER A 123 4.09 -6.02 2.94
CA SER A 123 3.84 -5.42 4.25
C SER A 123 2.65 -6.05 4.96
N ALA A 124 1.57 -6.40 4.25
CA ALA A 124 0.45 -7.11 4.87
C ALA A 124 0.85 -8.49 5.38
N ILE A 125 1.64 -9.26 4.61
CA ILE A 125 2.18 -10.55 5.05
C ILE A 125 3.10 -10.36 6.26
N CYS A 126 4.04 -9.42 6.19
CA CYS A 126 5.00 -9.15 7.27
C CYS A 126 4.31 -8.74 8.58
N ILE A 127 3.41 -7.76 8.53
CA ILE A 127 2.66 -7.28 9.70
C ILE A 127 1.70 -8.37 10.18
N GLY A 128 0.96 -9.01 9.27
CA GLY A 128 0.00 -10.06 9.59
C GLY A 128 0.65 -11.30 10.22
N SER A 129 1.90 -11.60 9.88
CA SER A 129 2.67 -12.68 10.50
C SER A 129 3.32 -12.30 11.84
N GLY A 130 3.19 -11.06 12.29
CA GLY A 130 3.80 -10.58 13.55
C GLY A 130 5.21 -9.99 13.41
N GLY A 131 5.61 -9.58 12.20
CA GLY A 131 6.87 -8.87 11.96
C GLY A 131 6.86 -7.45 12.55
N SER A 132 8.02 -6.97 12.96
CA SER A 132 8.20 -5.61 13.51
C SER A 132 8.22 -4.56 12.38
N ALA A 133 7.04 -4.26 11.85
CA ALA A 133 6.83 -3.27 10.80
C ALA A 133 5.56 -2.45 11.06
N GLY A 134 5.57 -1.19 10.59
CA GLY A 134 4.43 -0.29 10.67
C GLY A 134 3.61 -0.27 9.38
N ARG A 135 2.36 0.16 9.49
CA ARG A 135 1.45 0.38 8.35
C ARG A 135 1.62 1.73 7.66
N GLU A 136 2.50 2.59 8.16
CA GLU A 136 2.65 3.98 7.70
C GLU A 136 3.32 4.10 6.32
N GLY A 137 4.00 3.05 5.87
CA GLY A 137 4.68 3.02 4.57
C GLY A 137 3.81 2.65 3.37
N PRO A 138 2.99 1.60 3.46
CA PRO A 138 2.15 1.15 2.36
C PRO A 138 0.81 1.91 2.22
N ILE A 139 0.44 2.68 3.24
CA ILE A 139 -0.82 3.43 3.30
C ILE A 139 -0.69 4.79 2.61
#